data_AF-A0A2V8MZS9-F1
#
_entry.id   AF-A0A2V8MZS9-F1
#
_cell.length_a   1.000
_cell.length_b   1.000
_cell.length_c   1.000
_cell.angle_alpha   90.00
_cell.angle_beta   90.00
_cell.angle_gamma   90.00
#
_symmetry.space_group_name_H-M   'P 1'
#
loop_
_entity.id
_entity.type
_entity.pdbx_description
1 polymer ?
#
loop_
_entity_poly.entity_id
_entity_poly.type
_entity_poly.pdbx_seq_one_letter_code
_entity_poly.pdbx_strand_id
1 'polypeptide(L)'
;MQRKFERHGIHSVRRFSAVDGENTKIPADWSHTPGAFGCLLSHVQIVGEARRLSLPNILIFEDDTVFDQDFANKFRRGIQQLPSDWDMLFFGALHKDEPVRISENISRITKANSTYACVVRDTVFGEFIELNRAATDVLDINSFRLQARFNCYCFTPNLAWVEAGHSDAQKRFEDYWYLKESLVLFGSEADRLLSDTTIILAHSHRGDRSNRNLRFLVDYFHEFFSPLIRIVIVEQGPEQTVDSSGLPGDCKYVFRQDGRPFNRALCFKEGISAADPSRRLFILSDDDIYLETLDIRANLLMCERYGGAAGFNRIIDLSNENSRALHATKTTRGIDIARDPATTGASREGVCCFLNRESTRNLEAALEEIGQLSSSQANEGRRMFASPNHALRLCS
;
A
#
# COMPACT_ATOMS: atom_id res chain seq x y z
N MET A 1 -16.87 -14.27 11.04
CA MET A 1 -16.86 -15.00 9.74
C MET A 1 -18.21 -15.57 9.30
N GLN A 2 -18.90 -16.41 10.08
CA GLN A 2 -20.15 -17.07 9.60
C GLN A 2 -21.21 -16.10 9.04
N ARG A 3 -21.50 -14.99 9.75
CA ARG A 3 -22.39 -13.93 9.25
C ARG A 3 -21.89 -13.27 7.95
N LYS A 4 -20.56 -13.16 7.74
CA LYS A 4 -19.98 -12.63 6.49
C LYS A 4 -20.30 -13.59 5.33
N PHE A 5 -20.11 -14.90 5.53
CA PHE A 5 -20.45 -15.91 4.53
C PHE A 5 -21.94 -15.95 4.19
N GLU A 6 -22.81 -15.93 5.21
CA GLU A 6 -24.27 -15.94 5.03
C GLU A 6 -24.76 -14.77 4.17
N ARG A 7 -24.21 -13.55 4.37
CA ARG A 7 -24.54 -12.37 3.56
C ARG A 7 -24.28 -12.54 2.07
N HIS A 8 -23.31 -13.39 1.71
CA HIS A 8 -22.92 -13.64 0.32
C HIS A 8 -23.40 -15.00 -0.21
N GLY A 9 -24.30 -15.68 0.52
CA GLY A 9 -24.86 -16.97 0.09
C GLY A 9 -23.87 -18.13 0.16
N ILE A 10 -22.80 -18.00 0.97
CA ILE A 10 -21.80 -19.04 1.17
C ILE A 10 -22.23 -19.86 2.41
N HIS A 11 -22.77 -21.06 2.18
CA HIS A 11 -23.40 -21.85 3.25
C HIS A 11 -22.61 -23.11 3.66
N SER A 12 -21.75 -23.62 2.77
CA SER A 12 -21.05 -24.89 2.97
C SER A 12 -19.56 -24.67 3.27
N VAL A 13 -19.28 -24.09 4.45
CA VAL A 13 -17.91 -23.83 4.92
C VAL A 13 -17.51 -24.78 6.04
N ARG A 14 -16.28 -25.29 5.99
CA ARG A 14 -15.67 -26.06 7.08
C ARG A 14 -14.67 -25.16 7.80
N ARG A 15 -14.87 -24.93 9.09
CA ARG A 15 -13.86 -24.25 9.92
C ARG A 15 -12.64 -25.17 10.10
N PHE A 16 -11.47 -24.62 9.83
CA PHE A 16 -10.18 -25.21 10.21
C PHE A 16 -9.58 -24.36 11.34
N SER A 17 -9.13 -24.99 12.42
CA SER A 17 -8.38 -24.27 13.46
C SER A 17 -6.96 -24.08 12.96
N ALA A 18 -6.53 -22.84 12.74
CA ALA A 18 -5.18 -22.53 12.33
C ALA A 18 -4.15 -23.07 13.34
N VAL A 19 -2.99 -23.47 12.83
CA VAL A 19 -1.83 -23.85 13.62
C VAL A 19 -1.29 -22.60 14.30
N ASP A 20 -1.22 -22.64 15.63
CA ASP A 20 -0.61 -21.58 16.42
C ASP A 20 0.92 -21.67 16.31
N GLY A 21 1.50 -20.69 15.62
CA GLY A 21 2.93 -20.62 15.39
C GLY A 21 3.75 -20.39 16.66
N GLU A 22 3.21 -19.70 17.66
CA GLU A 22 3.91 -19.45 18.94
C GLU A 22 3.99 -20.74 19.77
N ASN A 23 3.07 -21.68 19.56
CA ASN A 23 3.01 -22.98 20.23
C ASN A 23 3.56 -24.14 19.37
N THR A 24 4.28 -23.84 18.29
CA THR A 24 4.85 -24.83 17.37
C THR A 24 6.38 -24.79 17.38
N LYS A 25 7.02 -25.95 17.17
CA LYS A 25 8.47 -26.02 16.99
C LYS A 25 8.85 -25.42 15.62
N ILE A 26 9.37 -24.19 15.65
CA ILE A 26 9.85 -23.49 14.46
C ILE A 26 11.26 -23.98 14.08
N PRO A 27 11.55 -24.25 12.80
CA PRO A 27 12.89 -24.54 12.31
C PRO A 27 13.90 -23.43 12.66
N ALA A 28 15.14 -23.80 12.95
CA ALA A 28 16.17 -22.84 13.38
C ALA A 28 16.57 -21.84 12.28
N ASP A 29 16.33 -22.19 11.02
CA ASP A 29 16.59 -21.39 9.82
C ASP A 29 15.39 -20.54 9.37
N TRP A 30 14.28 -20.57 10.10
CA TRP A 30 13.13 -19.70 9.84
C TRP A 30 13.40 -18.27 10.33
N SER A 31 13.46 -17.32 9.41
CA SER A 31 13.77 -15.91 9.70
C SER A 31 12.54 -15.00 9.84
N HIS A 32 11.34 -15.56 9.65
CA HIS A 32 10.07 -14.83 9.71
C HIS A 32 9.39 -15.01 11.07
N THR A 33 8.19 -14.43 11.25
CA THR A 33 7.49 -14.53 12.53
C THR A 33 6.94 -15.95 12.78
N PRO A 34 6.70 -16.32 14.05
CA PRO A 34 5.95 -17.52 14.41
C PRO A 34 4.58 -17.59 13.71
N GLY A 35 3.82 -16.48 13.71
CA GLY A 35 2.51 -16.41 13.05
C GLY A 35 2.56 -16.74 11.56
N ALA A 36 3.58 -16.27 10.84
CA ALA A 36 3.76 -16.61 9.43
C ALA A 36 4.02 -18.10 9.21
N PHE A 37 4.76 -18.76 10.12
CA PHE A 37 4.98 -20.20 10.07
C PHE A 37 3.69 -20.97 10.35
N GLY A 38 2.90 -20.54 11.35
CA GLY A 38 1.58 -21.10 11.66
C GLY A 38 0.61 -21.01 10.47
N CYS A 39 0.58 -19.87 9.77
CA CYS A 39 -0.20 -19.70 8.55
C CYS A 39 0.22 -20.69 7.45
N LEU A 40 1.53 -20.81 7.19
CA LEU A 40 2.07 -21.76 6.21
C LEU A 40 1.69 -23.20 6.54
N LEU A 41 1.88 -23.63 7.80
CA LEU A 41 1.55 -24.99 8.22
C LEU A 41 0.05 -25.28 8.13
N SER A 42 -0.79 -24.31 8.45
CA SER A 42 -2.25 -24.42 8.32
C SER A 42 -2.65 -24.73 6.88
N HIS A 43 -2.10 -23.98 5.91
CA HIS A 43 -2.35 -24.22 4.50
C HIS A 43 -1.84 -25.59 4.03
N VAL A 44 -0.64 -26.01 4.45
CA VAL A 44 -0.10 -27.35 4.14
C VAL A 44 -1.01 -28.45 4.68
N GLN A 45 -1.55 -28.30 5.89
CA GLN A 45 -2.48 -29.27 6.47
C GLN A 45 -3.82 -29.31 5.73
N ILE A 46 -4.38 -28.15 5.37
CA ILE A 46 -5.62 -28.03 4.61
C ILE A 46 -5.47 -28.71 3.23
N VAL A 47 -4.42 -28.37 2.47
CA VAL A 47 -4.14 -28.95 1.15
C VAL A 47 -3.81 -30.44 1.27
N GLY A 48 -3.08 -30.84 2.30
CA GLY A 48 -2.78 -32.25 2.61
C GLY A 48 -4.03 -33.09 2.86
N GLU A 49 -4.97 -32.57 3.64
CA GLU A 49 -6.26 -33.21 3.89
C GLU A 49 -7.11 -33.30 2.62
N ALA A 50 -7.15 -32.22 1.82
CA ALA A 50 -7.86 -32.21 0.53
C ALA A 50 -7.31 -33.28 -0.44
N ARG A 51 -5.98 -33.41 -0.52
CA ARG A 51 -5.31 -34.46 -1.29
C ARG A 51 -5.68 -35.86 -0.78
N ARG A 52 -5.66 -36.07 0.55
CA ARG A 52 -6.03 -37.36 1.16
C ARG A 52 -7.49 -37.75 0.87
N LEU A 53 -8.38 -36.76 0.85
CA LEU A 53 -9.79 -36.92 0.53
C LEU A 53 -10.07 -36.98 -0.98
N SER A 54 -9.05 -36.88 -1.84
CA SER A 54 -9.18 -36.85 -3.31
C SER A 54 -10.17 -35.78 -3.79
N LEU A 55 -10.16 -34.61 -3.14
CA LEU A 55 -10.99 -33.48 -3.58
C LEU A 55 -10.39 -32.87 -4.86
N PRO A 56 -11.23 -32.50 -5.85
CA PRO A 56 -10.72 -31.94 -7.11
C PRO A 56 -10.17 -30.52 -6.95
N ASN A 57 -10.62 -29.80 -5.93
CA ASN A 57 -10.15 -28.46 -5.56
C ASN A 57 -10.68 -28.10 -4.17
N ILE A 58 -10.10 -27.05 -3.60
CA ILE A 58 -10.56 -26.43 -2.36
C ILE A 58 -10.49 -24.92 -2.46
N LEU A 59 -11.44 -24.23 -1.82
CA LEU A 59 -11.43 -22.79 -1.60
C LEU A 59 -11.07 -22.52 -0.13
N ILE A 60 -9.99 -21.77 0.07
CA ILE A 60 -9.46 -21.39 1.38
C ILE A 60 -9.77 -19.92 1.62
N PHE A 61 -10.25 -19.61 2.83
CA PHE A 61 -10.42 -18.26 3.33
C PHE A 61 -9.70 -18.13 4.68
N GLU A 62 -8.89 -17.10 4.85
CA GLU A 62 -8.39 -16.66 6.15
C GLU A 62 -9.50 -15.93 6.93
N ASP A 63 -9.32 -15.78 8.24
CA ASP A 63 -10.35 -15.27 9.16
C ASP A 63 -10.54 -13.75 9.12
N ASP A 64 -9.55 -13.03 8.59
CA ASP A 64 -9.55 -11.59 8.33
C ASP A 64 -10.03 -11.23 6.90
N THR A 65 -10.51 -12.21 6.13
CA THR A 65 -11.02 -11.94 4.78
C THR A 65 -12.29 -11.07 4.83
N VAL A 66 -12.32 -10.05 3.98
CA VAL A 66 -13.46 -9.19 3.67
C VAL A 66 -13.87 -9.40 2.23
N PHE A 67 -15.17 -9.38 1.98
CA PHE A 67 -15.75 -9.56 0.65
C PHE A 67 -16.28 -8.24 0.10
N ASP A 68 -16.25 -8.11 -1.22
CA ASP A 68 -16.94 -7.06 -1.93
C ASP A 68 -18.45 -7.09 -1.63
N GLN A 69 -19.08 -5.91 -1.50
CA GLN A 69 -20.51 -5.85 -1.23
C GLN A 69 -21.35 -6.49 -2.34
N ASP A 70 -20.87 -6.44 -3.59
CA ASP A 70 -21.48 -7.05 -4.77
C ASP A 70 -20.81 -8.39 -5.15
N PHE A 71 -20.17 -9.06 -4.19
CA PHE A 71 -19.40 -10.30 -4.40
C PHE A 71 -20.11 -11.33 -5.27
N ALA A 72 -21.38 -11.66 -4.96
CA ALA A 72 -22.11 -12.72 -5.63
C ALA A 72 -22.33 -12.43 -7.13
N ASN A 73 -22.61 -11.18 -7.49
CA ASN A 73 -22.83 -10.79 -8.88
C ASN A 73 -21.51 -10.68 -9.64
N LYS A 74 -20.46 -10.11 -9.01
CA LYS A 74 -19.13 -10.06 -9.61
C LYS A 74 -18.54 -11.45 -9.82
N PHE A 75 -18.68 -12.36 -8.84
CA PHE A 75 -18.27 -13.76 -8.97
C PHE A 75 -19.00 -14.46 -10.12
N ARG A 76 -20.33 -14.34 -10.20
CA ARG A 76 -21.13 -14.97 -11.27
C ARG A 76 -20.69 -14.53 -12.66
N ARG A 77 -20.35 -13.24 -12.82
CA ARG A 77 -19.83 -12.68 -14.08
C ARG A 77 -18.42 -13.17 -14.38
N GLY A 78 -17.52 -13.10 -13.40
CA GLY A 78 -16.11 -13.39 -13.61
C GLY A 78 -15.80 -14.88 -13.77
N ILE A 79 -16.48 -15.76 -13.04
CA ILE A 79 -16.17 -17.20 -13.05
C ILE A 79 -16.42 -17.84 -14.42
N GLN A 80 -17.37 -17.31 -15.19
CA GLN A 80 -17.65 -17.74 -16.57
C GLN A 80 -16.52 -17.41 -17.55
N GLN A 81 -15.62 -16.50 -17.16
CA GLN A 81 -14.49 -16.04 -17.97
C GLN A 81 -13.18 -16.73 -17.58
N LEU A 82 -13.20 -17.63 -16.58
CA LEU A 82 -12.02 -18.35 -16.13
C LEU A 82 -11.60 -19.41 -17.18
N PRO A 83 -10.35 -19.39 -17.67
CA PRO A 83 -9.85 -20.41 -18.59
C PRO A 83 -9.92 -21.82 -18.00
N SER A 84 -10.26 -22.84 -18.79
CA SER A 84 -10.46 -24.21 -18.30
C SER A 84 -9.20 -24.88 -17.72
N ASP A 85 -8.02 -24.40 -18.12
CA ASP A 85 -6.69 -24.87 -17.73
C ASP A 85 -6.18 -24.26 -16.42
N TRP A 86 -7.07 -23.61 -15.64
CA TRP A 86 -6.72 -23.03 -14.35
C TRP A 86 -6.17 -24.06 -13.35
N ASP A 87 -5.22 -23.62 -12.54
CA ASP A 87 -4.60 -24.40 -11.47
C ASP A 87 -4.86 -23.77 -10.11
N MET A 88 -4.78 -22.44 -10.04
CA MET A 88 -5.14 -21.65 -8.86
C MET A 88 -5.97 -20.44 -9.27
N LEU A 89 -6.91 -20.04 -8.40
CA LEU A 89 -7.74 -18.85 -8.60
C LEU A 89 -7.76 -18.00 -7.33
N PHE A 90 -7.32 -16.75 -7.43
CA PHE A 90 -7.27 -15.80 -6.33
C PHE A 90 -8.46 -14.84 -6.37
N PHE A 91 -9.10 -14.63 -5.22
CA PHE A 91 -10.23 -13.68 -5.08
C PHE A 91 -9.77 -12.24 -4.91
N GLY A 92 -8.50 -12.05 -4.56
CA GLY A 92 -7.78 -10.81 -4.70
C GLY A 92 -6.30 -11.09 -4.49
N ALA A 93 -5.43 -10.20 -4.97
CA ALA A 93 -4.00 -10.42 -4.88
C ALA A 93 -3.24 -9.09 -4.78
N LEU A 94 -2.15 -9.08 -4.00
CA LEU A 94 -1.19 -7.98 -4.01
C LEU A 94 -0.17 -8.24 -5.10
N HIS A 95 -0.48 -7.78 -6.32
CA HIS A 95 0.39 -7.89 -7.47
C HIS A 95 1.77 -7.26 -7.21
N LYS A 96 2.83 -8.03 -7.44
CA LYS A 96 4.24 -7.60 -7.37
C LYS A 96 4.86 -7.40 -8.75
N ASP A 97 4.08 -7.69 -9.78
CA ASP A 97 4.32 -7.37 -11.18
C ASP A 97 2.96 -7.27 -11.89
N GLU A 98 2.96 -6.69 -13.08
CA GLU A 98 1.75 -6.45 -13.86
C GLU A 98 1.11 -7.79 -14.29
N PRO A 99 -0.17 -8.05 -13.94
CA PRO A 99 -0.84 -9.25 -14.37
C PRO A 99 -1.20 -9.17 -15.86
N VAL A 100 -1.28 -10.33 -16.52
CA VAL A 100 -1.71 -10.37 -17.92
C VAL A 100 -3.23 -10.44 -17.97
N ARG A 101 -3.88 -9.39 -18.49
CA ARG A 101 -5.34 -9.38 -18.65
C ARG A 101 -5.78 -10.49 -19.61
N ILE A 102 -6.70 -11.35 -19.15
CA ILE A 102 -7.26 -12.44 -19.96
C ILE A 102 -8.65 -12.07 -20.48
N SER A 103 -9.44 -11.42 -19.63
CA SER A 103 -10.81 -11.01 -19.95
C SER A 103 -11.17 -9.72 -19.21
N GLU A 104 -12.46 -9.39 -19.20
CA GLU A 104 -12.93 -8.23 -18.45
C GLU A 104 -12.70 -8.42 -16.95
N ASN A 105 -12.97 -9.62 -16.42
CA ASN A 105 -13.03 -9.90 -14.99
C ASN A 105 -11.94 -10.85 -14.48
N ILE A 106 -11.07 -11.36 -15.36
CA ILE A 106 -10.00 -12.31 -15.01
C ILE A 106 -8.67 -11.84 -15.59
N SER A 107 -7.65 -11.90 -14.75
CA SER A 107 -6.25 -11.70 -15.15
C SER A 107 -5.42 -12.93 -14.74
N ARG A 108 -4.34 -13.21 -15.49
CA ARG A 108 -3.34 -14.20 -15.13
C ARG A 108 -2.29 -13.54 -14.24
N ILE A 109 -2.01 -14.16 -13.12
CA ILE A 109 -0.97 -13.73 -12.19
C ILE A 109 0.40 -14.02 -12.82
N THR A 110 1.22 -12.98 -12.89
CA THR A 110 2.66 -13.07 -13.22
C THR A 110 3.46 -13.23 -11.93
N LYS A 111 3.20 -12.37 -10.95
CA LYS A 111 3.78 -12.41 -9.61
C LYS A 111 2.88 -11.68 -8.62
N ALA A 112 2.45 -12.33 -7.54
CA ALA A 112 1.62 -11.69 -6.52
C ALA A 112 1.76 -12.35 -5.15
N ASN A 113 1.57 -11.55 -4.10
CA ASN A 113 1.38 -12.04 -2.73
C ASN A 113 -0.12 -12.27 -2.46
N SER A 114 -0.39 -12.72 -1.24
CA SER A 114 -1.69 -12.79 -0.59
C SER A 114 -2.50 -14.04 -0.91
N THR A 115 -2.46 -14.99 0.02
CA THR A 115 -3.18 -16.27 -0.01
C THR A 115 -4.48 -16.28 0.80
N TYR A 116 -4.92 -15.12 1.32
CA TYR A 116 -6.11 -14.96 2.18
C TYR A 116 -7.42 -15.52 1.60
N ALA A 117 -7.58 -15.53 0.27
CA ALA A 117 -8.76 -16.07 -0.40
C ALA A 117 -8.38 -16.67 -1.75
N CYS A 118 -8.16 -17.99 -1.80
CA CYS A 118 -7.74 -18.67 -3.02
C CYS A 118 -8.32 -20.08 -3.18
N VAL A 119 -8.47 -20.48 -4.44
CA VAL A 119 -8.76 -21.86 -4.83
C VAL A 119 -7.47 -22.54 -5.23
N VAL A 120 -7.27 -23.76 -4.75
CA VAL A 120 -6.19 -24.65 -5.17
C VAL A 120 -6.81 -25.89 -5.83
N ARG A 121 -6.43 -26.19 -7.07
CA ARG A 121 -6.82 -27.42 -7.77
C ARG A 121 -5.91 -28.59 -7.39
N ASP A 122 -6.44 -29.80 -7.49
CA ASP A 122 -5.70 -31.04 -7.25
C ASP A 122 -4.40 -31.16 -8.06
N THR A 123 -4.36 -30.57 -9.26
CA THR A 123 -3.17 -30.43 -10.12
C THR A 123 -1.97 -29.79 -9.41
N VAL A 124 -2.20 -28.96 -8.37
CA VAL A 124 -1.16 -28.23 -7.64
C VAL A 124 -0.87 -28.84 -6.27
N PHE A 125 -1.75 -29.68 -5.71
CA PHE A 125 -1.65 -30.14 -4.32
C PHE A 125 -0.30 -30.79 -3.98
N GLY A 126 0.25 -31.61 -4.88
CA GLY A 126 1.54 -32.27 -4.69
C GLY A 126 2.66 -31.24 -4.51
N GLU A 127 2.88 -30.41 -5.51
CA GLU A 127 3.92 -29.39 -5.52
C GLU A 127 3.71 -28.36 -4.39
N PHE A 128 2.47 -27.96 -4.11
CA PHE A 128 2.17 -27.05 -3.01
C PHE A 128 2.66 -27.60 -1.65
N ILE A 129 2.36 -28.86 -1.36
CA ILE A 129 2.75 -29.51 -0.10
C ILE A 129 4.27 -29.68 -0.04
N GLU A 130 4.89 -30.15 -1.12
CA GLU A 130 6.33 -30.38 -1.18
C GLU A 130 7.12 -29.08 -1.01
N LEU A 131 6.72 -28.03 -1.72
CA LEU A 131 7.35 -26.72 -1.65
C LEU A 131 7.30 -26.14 -0.24
N ASN A 132 6.15 -26.23 0.43
CA ASN A 132 5.96 -25.55 1.71
C ASN A 132 6.41 -26.38 2.94
N ARG A 133 6.43 -27.72 2.87
CA ARG A 133 6.77 -28.57 4.04
C ARG A 133 8.18 -28.32 4.60
N ALA A 134 9.13 -27.94 3.75
CA ALA A 134 10.51 -27.66 4.12
C ALA A 134 10.91 -26.22 3.73
N ALA A 135 9.95 -25.30 3.66
CA ALA A 135 10.22 -23.94 3.26
C ALA A 135 10.96 -23.16 4.35
N THR A 136 11.92 -22.35 3.91
CA THR A 136 12.61 -21.34 4.72
C THR A 136 11.96 -19.96 4.64
N ASP A 137 10.95 -19.82 3.77
CA ASP A 137 10.23 -18.58 3.49
C ASP A 137 8.72 -18.72 3.70
N VAL A 138 8.06 -17.58 3.88
CA VAL A 138 6.60 -17.50 4.06
C VAL A 138 5.83 -17.99 2.82
N LEU A 139 4.60 -18.43 3.06
CA LEU A 139 3.69 -18.99 2.05
C LEU A 139 3.57 -18.11 0.80
N ASP A 140 3.44 -16.80 0.99
CA ASP A 140 3.30 -15.84 -0.11
C ASP A 140 4.54 -15.80 -1.01
N ILE A 141 5.75 -15.83 -0.44
CA ILE A 141 7.00 -15.83 -1.22
C ILE A 141 7.16 -17.16 -1.96
N ASN A 142 6.86 -18.27 -1.30
CA ASN A 142 6.91 -19.58 -1.94
C ASN A 142 5.93 -19.66 -3.13
N SER A 143 4.76 -19.03 -2.99
CA SER A 143 3.72 -19.02 -4.04
C SER A 143 4.21 -18.44 -5.37
N PHE A 144 5.26 -17.61 -5.40
CA PHE A 144 5.88 -17.17 -6.66
C PHE A 144 6.38 -18.34 -7.51
N ARG A 145 6.90 -19.40 -6.90
CA ARG A 145 7.37 -20.59 -7.62
C ARG A 145 6.23 -21.37 -8.25
N LEU A 146 5.07 -21.39 -7.58
CA LEU A 146 3.85 -21.98 -8.14
C LEU A 146 3.31 -21.11 -9.28
N GLN A 147 3.23 -19.79 -9.10
CA GLN A 147 2.77 -18.84 -10.12
C GLN A 147 3.61 -18.88 -11.41
N ALA A 148 4.92 -19.15 -11.31
CA ALA A 148 5.79 -19.30 -12.46
C ALA A 148 5.58 -20.61 -13.25
N ARG A 149 5.02 -21.65 -12.62
CA ARG A 149 4.90 -23.01 -13.20
C ARG A 149 3.47 -23.38 -13.58
N PHE A 150 2.48 -22.83 -12.88
CA PHE A 150 1.08 -23.17 -13.02
C PHE A 150 0.26 -22.01 -13.56
N ASN A 151 -0.93 -22.31 -14.07
CA ASN A 151 -1.90 -21.33 -14.55
C ASN A 151 -2.66 -20.71 -13.37
N CYS A 152 -2.06 -19.70 -12.76
CA CYS A 152 -2.65 -18.94 -11.66
C CYS A 152 -3.42 -17.72 -12.19
N TYR A 153 -4.69 -17.61 -11.84
CA TYR A 153 -5.56 -16.49 -12.25
C TYR A 153 -6.07 -15.72 -11.02
N CYS A 154 -6.46 -14.47 -11.20
CA CYS A 154 -7.15 -13.66 -10.20
C CYS A 154 -8.39 -12.99 -10.79
N PHE A 155 -9.36 -12.69 -9.93
CA PHE A 155 -10.44 -11.78 -10.29
C PHE A 155 -9.92 -10.35 -10.38
N THR A 156 -10.40 -9.58 -11.36
CA THR A 156 -10.12 -8.16 -11.53
C THR A 156 -11.41 -7.44 -11.91
N PRO A 157 -12.02 -6.60 -11.07
CA PRO A 157 -11.57 -6.19 -9.74
C PRO A 157 -11.56 -7.34 -8.73
N ASN A 158 -10.78 -7.17 -7.67
CA ASN A 158 -10.72 -8.06 -6.53
C ASN A 158 -12.13 -8.22 -5.91
N LEU A 159 -12.47 -9.46 -5.57
CA LEU A 159 -13.71 -9.82 -4.88
C LEU A 159 -13.53 -9.94 -3.37
N ALA A 160 -12.29 -10.11 -2.92
CA ALA A 160 -11.96 -10.18 -1.50
C ALA A 160 -10.63 -9.48 -1.22
N TRP A 161 -10.44 -9.05 0.03
CA TRP A 161 -9.22 -8.44 0.54
C TRP A 161 -9.10 -8.67 2.06
N VAL A 162 -8.02 -8.21 2.65
CA VAL A 162 -7.73 -8.35 4.09
C VAL A 162 -8.35 -7.19 4.87
N GLU A 163 -9.01 -7.48 5.99
CA GLU A 163 -9.53 -6.48 6.92
C GLU A 163 -8.39 -5.62 7.49
N ALA A 164 -8.58 -4.29 7.55
CA ALA A 164 -7.61 -3.43 8.21
C ALA A 164 -7.57 -3.75 9.70
N GLY A 165 -6.37 -3.99 10.25
CA GLY A 165 -6.25 -4.49 11.62
C GLY A 165 -4.82 -4.82 12.01
N HIS A 166 -4.66 -5.27 13.27
CA HIS A 166 -3.38 -5.81 13.72
C HIS A 166 -3.18 -7.21 13.16
N SER A 167 -2.10 -7.41 12.39
CA SER A 167 -1.73 -8.71 11.86
C SER A 167 -0.78 -9.41 12.84
N ASP A 168 -1.17 -10.57 13.36
CA ASP A 168 -0.30 -11.38 14.23
C ASP A 168 0.89 -11.96 13.46
N ALA A 169 0.71 -12.25 12.17
CA ALA A 169 1.76 -12.69 11.28
C ALA A 169 2.79 -11.57 11.01
N GLN A 170 2.37 -10.31 10.89
CA GLN A 170 3.29 -9.18 10.64
C GLN A 170 3.69 -8.44 11.93
N LYS A 171 3.01 -8.70 13.05
CA LYS A 171 3.15 -8.03 14.36
C LYS A 171 3.04 -6.50 14.26
N ARG A 172 2.13 -6.00 13.39
CA ARG A 172 1.86 -4.56 13.20
C ARG A 172 0.44 -4.33 12.68
N PHE A 173 -0.04 -3.08 12.79
CA PHE A 173 -1.25 -2.64 12.13
C PHE A 173 -1.02 -2.55 10.62
N GLU A 174 -1.91 -3.17 9.84
CA GLU A 174 -1.87 -3.20 8.38
C GLU A 174 -3.19 -2.68 7.82
N ASP A 175 -3.11 -1.83 6.80
CA ASP A 175 -4.25 -1.34 6.04
C ASP A 175 -3.94 -1.46 4.54
N TYR A 176 -4.41 -2.56 3.94
CA TYR A 176 -4.22 -2.86 2.53
C TYR A 176 -5.34 -2.29 1.66
N TRP A 177 -5.77 -1.05 1.90
CA TRP A 177 -6.93 -0.43 1.22
C TRP A 177 -6.87 -0.49 -0.32
N TYR A 178 -5.67 -0.46 -0.89
CA TYR A 178 -5.45 -0.59 -2.32
C TYR A 178 -5.87 -1.95 -2.90
N LEU A 179 -5.97 -3.01 -2.09
CA LEU A 179 -6.54 -4.29 -2.51
C LEU A 179 -8.04 -4.15 -2.79
N LYS A 180 -8.77 -3.39 -1.96
CA LYS A 180 -10.19 -3.09 -2.18
C LYS A 180 -10.39 -2.31 -3.49
N GLU A 181 -9.52 -1.36 -3.77
CA GLU A 181 -9.53 -0.56 -5.00
C GLU A 181 -8.94 -1.30 -6.22
N SER A 182 -8.50 -2.56 -6.03
CA SER A 182 -7.91 -3.44 -7.05
C SER A 182 -6.72 -2.81 -7.77
N LEU A 183 -5.84 -2.13 -7.02
CA LEU A 183 -4.69 -1.44 -7.58
C LEU A 183 -3.49 -2.38 -7.76
N VAL A 184 -2.82 -2.26 -8.90
CA VAL A 184 -1.55 -2.93 -9.22
C VAL A 184 -0.42 -1.94 -8.97
N LEU A 185 0.29 -2.10 -7.84
CA LEU A 185 1.25 -1.09 -7.34
C LEU A 185 2.66 -1.20 -7.94
N PHE A 186 2.92 -2.24 -8.74
CA PHE A 186 4.22 -2.58 -9.30
C PHE A 186 4.06 -2.98 -10.77
N GLY A 187 5.13 -2.81 -11.56
CA GLY A 187 5.12 -3.09 -12.99
C GLY A 187 5.18 -1.81 -13.82
N SER A 188 5.13 -1.98 -15.13
CA SER A 188 5.45 -0.93 -16.09
C SER A 188 4.56 0.31 -15.97
N GLU A 189 3.27 0.11 -15.73
CA GLU A 189 2.30 1.18 -15.58
C GLU A 189 2.51 1.99 -14.29
N ALA A 190 2.80 1.31 -13.17
CA ALA A 190 3.12 1.99 -11.91
C ALA A 190 4.42 2.80 -12.04
N ASP A 191 5.44 2.22 -12.69
CA ASP A 191 6.72 2.90 -12.93
C ASP A 191 6.59 4.08 -13.90
N ARG A 192 5.65 4.01 -14.86
CA ARG A 192 5.27 5.14 -15.73
C ARG A 192 4.74 6.31 -14.89
N LEU A 193 3.82 6.06 -13.95
CA LEU A 193 3.28 7.11 -13.08
C LEU A 193 4.37 7.72 -12.18
N LEU A 194 5.24 6.89 -11.61
CA LEU A 194 6.39 7.37 -10.82
C LEU A 194 7.31 8.26 -11.68
N SER A 195 7.58 7.86 -12.91
CA SER A 195 8.40 8.62 -13.87
C SER A 195 7.77 9.97 -14.26
N ASP A 196 6.45 10.06 -14.20
CA ASP A 196 5.66 11.26 -14.51
C ASP A 196 5.46 12.16 -13.27
N THR A 197 6.02 11.79 -12.11
CA THR A 197 5.75 12.43 -10.81
C THR A 197 6.88 13.32 -10.32
N THR A 198 6.54 14.51 -9.81
CA THR A 198 7.48 15.36 -9.05
C THR A 198 6.99 15.55 -7.62
N ILE A 199 7.83 15.28 -6.63
CA ILE A 199 7.57 15.61 -5.23
C ILE A 199 8.00 17.04 -4.97
N ILE A 200 7.13 17.84 -4.39
CA ILE A 200 7.40 19.19 -3.92
C ILE A 200 7.36 19.18 -2.39
N LEU A 201 8.52 19.42 -1.76
CA LEU A 201 8.66 19.57 -0.31
C LEU A 201 8.68 21.04 0.04
N ALA A 202 7.63 21.51 0.73
CA ALA A 202 7.57 22.87 1.25
C ALA A 202 8.26 22.93 2.62
N HIS A 203 9.30 23.74 2.73
CA HIS A 203 10.15 23.81 3.91
C HIS A 203 10.23 25.23 4.47
N SER A 204 10.27 25.31 5.80
CA SER A 204 10.61 26.53 6.54
C SER A 204 11.44 26.12 7.74
N HIS A 205 12.53 26.83 7.99
CA HIS A 205 13.38 26.55 9.14
C HIS A 205 12.62 26.84 10.45
N ARG A 206 12.42 25.80 11.27
CA ARG A 206 11.79 25.87 12.60
C ARG A 206 12.73 25.38 13.72
N GLY A 207 14.01 25.23 13.39
CA GLY A 207 15.07 24.66 14.24
C GLY A 207 15.74 23.44 13.59
N ASP A 208 16.84 22.95 14.16
CA ASP A 208 17.66 21.87 13.57
C ASP A 208 16.87 20.60 13.21
N ARG A 209 15.79 20.34 13.93
CA ARG A 209 14.91 19.20 13.70
C ARG A 209 14.14 19.29 12.38
N SER A 210 13.70 20.48 11.94
CA SER A 210 13.01 20.61 10.64
C SER A 210 13.95 20.25 9.48
N ASN A 211 15.22 20.65 9.56
CA ASN A 211 16.20 20.35 8.51
C ASN A 211 16.56 18.86 8.50
N ARG A 212 16.61 18.22 9.68
CA ARG A 212 16.79 16.76 9.78
C ARG A 212 15.60 15.98 9.21
N ASN A 213 14.36 16.41 9.49
CA ASN A 213 13.16 15.78 8.95
C ASN A 213 13.09 15.91 7.43
N LEU A 214 13.34 17.12 6.91
CA LEU A 214 13.48 17.34 5.47
C LEU A 214 14.52 16.41 4.86
N ARG A 215 15.72 16.34 5.46
CA ARG A 215 16.81 15.51 4.96
C ARG A 215 16.41 14.04 4.91
N PHE A 216 15.81 13.54 5.98
CA PHE A 216 15.31 12.17 6.04
C PHE A 216 14.28 11.89 4.95
N LEU A 217 13.30 12.77 4.74
CA LEU A 217 12.29 12.57 3.69
C LEU A 217 12.92 12.58 2.29
N VAL A 218 13.89 13.45 2.03
CA VAL A 218 14.65 13.46 0.77
C VAL A 218 15.39 12.13 0.57
N ASP A 219 16.12 11.65 1.59
CA ASP A 219 16.85 10.38 1.52
C ASP A 219 15.91 9.16 1.43
N TYR A 220 14.72 9.25 2.01
CA TYR A 220 13.66 8.25 1.90
C TYR A 220 13.13 8.19 0.46
N PHE A 221 12.70 9.33 -0.10
CA PHE A 221 12.16 9.36 -1.45
C PHE A 221 13.21 8.98 -2.50
N HIS A 222 14.46 9.40 -2.31
CA HIS A 222 15.56 9.03 -3.19
C HIS A 222 15.81 7.52 -3.15
N GLU A 223 15.87 6.89 -1.97
CA GLU A 223 16.12 5.44 -1.86
C GLU A 223 15.02 4.59 -2.53
N PHE A 224 13.76 4.94 -2.35
CA PHE A 224 12.64 4.09 -2.79
C PHE A 224 12.10 4.41 -4.18
N PHE A 225 12.39 5.61 -4.73
CA PHE A 225 11.77 6.06 -5.98
C PHE A 225 12.74 6.65 -7.00
N SER A 226 14.02 6.83 -6.68
CA SER A 226 15.02 7.18 -7.71
C SER A 226 15.26 5.97 -8.63
N PRO A 227 15.43 6.17 -9.95
CA PRO A 227 15.50 7.46 -10.67
C PRO A 227 14.16 7.97 -11.23
N LEU A 228 13.04 7.31 -10.89
CA LEU A 228 11.74 7.56 -11.51
C LEU A 228 11.17 8.92 -11.05
N ILE A 229 11.07 9.14 -9.74
CA ILE A 229 10.56 10.39 -9.16
C ILE A 229 11.64 11.47 -9.12
N ARG A 230 11.24 12.73 -9.34
CA ARG A 230 12.08 13.92 -9.07
C ARG A 230 11.61 14.65 -7.83
N ILE A 231 12.55 15.26 -7.12
CA ILE A 231 12.29 15.99 -5.88
C ILE A 231 12.62 17.46 -6.10
N VAL A 232 11.70 18.35 -5.73
CA VAL A 232 11.92 19.79 -5.64
C VAL A 232 11.69 20.22 -4.20
N ILE A 233 12.70 20.85 -3.59
CA ILE A 233 12.62 21.41 -2.26
C ILE A 233 12.46 22.92 -2.41
N VAL A 234 11.47 23.49 -1.73
CA VAL A 234 11.24 24.94 -1.70
C VAL A 234 11.32 25.43 -0.26
N GLU A 235 12.42 26.08 0.07
CA GLU A 235 12.63 26.71 1.38
C GLU A 235 12.15 28.15 1.35
N GLN A 236 11.27 28.52 2.28
CA GLN A 236 10.90 29.91 2.55
C GLN A 236 11.53 30.35 3.87
N GLY A 237 12.28 31.45 3.84
CA GLY A 237 12.84 32.04 5.05
C GLY A 237 13.59 33.35 4.79
N PRO A 238 14.03 34.05 5.85
CA PRO A 238 14.85 35.26 5.71
C PRO A 238 16.26 34.96 5.15
N GLU A 239 16.77 33.76 5.40
CA GLU A 239 18.08 33.26 4.99
C GLU A 239 17.99 31.76 4.68
N GLN A 240 18.89 31.26 3.83
CA GLN A 240 18.98 29.85 3.47
C GLN A 240 19.56 29.04 4.64
N THR A 241 18.88 27.97 5.04
CA THR A 241 19.34 27.07 6.11
C THR A 241 19.59 25.64 5.64
N VAL A 242 19.05 25.26 4.48
CA VAL A 242 19.31 23.95 3.89
C VAL A 242 20.66 23.94 3.19
N ASP A 243 21.51 22.98 3.54
CA ASP A 243 22.73 22.69 2.80
C ASP A 243 22.39 21.96 1.49
N SER A 244 22.32 22.71 0.40
CA SER A 244 22.00 22.18 -0.91
C SER A 244 23.12 21.32 -1.51
N SER A 245 24.36 21.42 -1.02
CA SER A 245 25.50 20.67 -1.56
C SER A 245 25.47 19.18 -1.20
N GLY A 246 24.83 18.84 -0.08
CA GLY A 246 24.67 17.46 0.34
C GLY A 246 23.48 16.74 -0.29
N LEU A 247 22.58 17.44 -1.00
CA LEU A 247 21.36 16.85 -1.56
C LEU A 247 21.67 15.86 -2.69
N PRO A 248 20.85 14.81 -2.90
CA PRO A 248 21.00 13.92 -4.05
C PRO A 248 20.99 14.70 -5.37
N GLY A 249 21.80 14.28 -6.35
CA GLY A 249 22.03 15.04 -7.59
C GLY A 249 20.80 15.19 -8.50
N ASP A 250 19.75 14.40 -8.27
CA ASP A 250 18.45 14.47 -8.94
C ASP A 250 17.43 15.36 -8.21
N CYS A 251 17.82 16.00 -7.10
CA CYS A 251 17.01 16.96 -6.37
C CYS A 251 17.24 18.39 -6.89
N LYS A 252 16.16 19.16 -7.01
CA LYS A 252 16.22 20.60 -7.26
C LYS A 252 15.92 21.35 -5.98
N TYR A 253 16.73 22.35 -5.65
CA TYR A 253 16.53 23.21 -4.50
C TYR A 253 16.20 24.63 -4.95
N VAL A 254 15.19 25.23 -4.31
CA VAL A 254 14.74 26.61 -4.54
C VAL A 254 14.69 27.31 -3.18
N PHE A 255 15.46 28.38 -3.03
CA PHE A 255 15.38 29.26 -1.88
C PHE A 255 14.55 30.50 -2.20
N ARG A 256 13.53 30.74 -1.40
CA ARG A 256 12.71 31.95 -1.43
C ARG A 256 13.05 32.81 -0.22
N GLN A 257 13.75 33.92 -0.48
CA GLN A 257 13.99 34.92 0.55
C GLN A 257 12.71 35.68 0.87
N ASP A 258 12.05 35.33 1.98
CA ASP A 258 10.77 35.90 2.41
C ASP A 258 10.62 35.76 3.93
N GLY A 259 10.66 36.88 4.65
CA GLY A 259 10.52 36.93 6.11
C GLY A 259 9.07 36.90 6.62
N ARG A 260 8.07 36.78 5.73
CA ARG A 260 6.66 36.66 6.13
C ARG A 260 6.37 35.25 6.70
N PRO A 261 5.24 35.06 7.39
CA PRO A 261 4.82 33.73 7.85
C PRO A 261 4.87 32.69 6.72
N PHE A 262 5.24 31.46 7.06
CA PHE A 262 5.38 30.36 6.11
C PHE A 262 4.09 30.19 5.29
N ASN A 263 4.22 30.26 3.97
CA ASN A 263 3.11 30.09 3.04
C ASN A 263 3.34 28.83 2.21
N ARG A 264 2.81 27.71 2.72
CA ARG A 264 2.91 26.39 2.09
C ARG A 264 2.44 26.39 0.64
N ALA A 265 1.29 27.02 0.36
CA ALA A 265 0.72 27.07 -0.99
C ALA A 265 1.62 27.83 -1.97
N LEU A 266 2.31 28.87 -1.50
CA LEU A 266 3.30 29.60 -2.28
C LEU A 266 4.52 28.73 -2.61
N CYS A 267 5.05 28.01 -1.62
CA CYS A 267 6.13 27.05 -1.85
C CYS A 267 5.72 25.98 -2.88
N PHE A 268 4.51 25.45 -2.80
CA PHE A 268 4.00 24.50 -3.78
C PHE A 268 3.91 25.09 -5.19
N LYS A 269 3.41 26.33 -5.35
CA LYS A 269 3.35 27.00 -6.66
C LYS A 269 4.74 27.19 -7.27
N GLU A 270 5.73 27.58 -6.46
CA GLU A 270 7.11 27.73 -6.92
C GLU A 270 7.75 26.39 -7.28
N GLY A 271 7.51 25.35 -6.47
CA GLY A 271 8.02 24.02 -6.74
C GLY A 271 7.44 23.43 -8.04
N ILE A 272 6.13 23.57 -8.27
CA ILE A 272 5.48 23.16 -9.51
C ILE A 272 6.06 23.93 -10.72
N SER A 273 6.33 25.22 -10.55
CA SER A 273 6.93 26.05 -11.61
C SER A 273 8.39 25.68 -11.89
N ALA A 274 9.10 25.22 -10.88
CA ALA A 274 10.48 24.75 -10.99
C ALA A 274 10.60 23.31 -11.49
N ALA A 275 9.53 22.52 -11.43
CA ALA A 275 9.50 21.13 -11.89
C ALA A 275 9.63 21.02 -13.42
N ASP A 276 9.99 19.83 -13.87
CA ASP A 276 10.01 19.51 -15.31
C ASP A 276 8.60 19.69 -15.90
N PRO A 277 8.42 20.51 -16.96
CA PRO A 277 7.11 20.77 -17.56
C PRO A 277 6.48 19.52 -18.17
N SER A 278 7.26 18.49 -18.51
CA SER A 278 6.75 17.22 -19.06
C SER A 278 6.07 16.34 -18.01
N ARG A 279 6.39 16.50 -16.72
CA ARG A 279 5.83 15.70 -15.62
C ARG A 279 4.42 16.13 -15.28
N ARG A 280 3.47 15.20 -15.22
CA ARG A 280 2.03 15.50 -15.10
C ARG A 280 1.46 15.19 -13.72
N LEU A 281 2.22 14.57 -12.84
CA LEU A 281 1.80 14.24 -11.48
C LEU A 281 2.67 14.97 -10.45
N PHE A 282 2.04 15.37 -9.35
CA PHE A 282 2.68 16.09 -8.26
C PHE A 282 2.30 15.48 -6.93
N ILE A 283 3.29 15.30 -6.06
CA ILE A 283 3.09 15.05 -4.63
C ILE A 283 3.47 16.34 -3.92
N LEU A 284 2.52 16.98 -3.26
CA LEU A 284 2.74 18.21 -2.51
C LEU A 284 2.75 17.88 -1.03
N SER A 285 3.88 18.04 -0.36
CA SER A 285 4.03 17.62 1.03
C SER A 285 4.74 18.68 1.88
N ASP A 286 4.31 18.79 3.13
CA ASP A 286 5.13 19.36 4.20
C ASP A 286 6.39 18.50 4.43
N ASP A 287 7.38 19.11 5.08
CA ASP A 287 8.73 18.58 5.35
C ASP A 287 8.83 17.64 6.56
N ASP A 288 7.70 17.28 7.18
CA ASP A 288 7.64 16.40 8.35
C ASP A 288 6.58 15.29 8.24
N ILE A 289 5.96 15.12 7.06
CA ILE A 289 4.93 14.11 6.82
C ILE A 289 5.50 12.89 6.09
N TYR A 290 5.39 11.72 6.73
CA TYR A 290 5.78 10.43 6.17
C TYR A 290 4.53 9.63 5.75
N LEU A 291 4.63 9.00 4.57
CA LEU A 291 3.69 8.02 4.04
C LEU A 291 4.43 6.74 3.71
N GLU A 292 3.78 5.58 3.85
CA GLU A 292 4.36 4.31 3.41
C GLU A 292 4.47 4.23 1.89
N THR A 293 5.46 3.48 1.41
CA THR A 293 5.77 3.41 -0.04
C THR A 293 4.60 2.88 -0.88
N LEU A 294 3.82 1.95 -0.32
CA LEU A 294 2.66 1.38 -0.99
C LEU A 294 1.48 2.37 -1.05
N ASP A 295 1.30 3.20 -0.02
CA ASP A 295 0.29 4.26 0.00
C ASP A 295 0.62 5.35 -1.02
N ILE A 296 1.91 5.70 -1.18
CA ILE A 296 2.36 6.64 -2.21
C ILE A 296 2.00 6.13 -3.61
N ARG A 297 2.34 4.86 -3.90
CA ARG A 297 2.03 4.22 -5.19
C ARG A 297 0.52 4.16 -5.43
N ALA A 298 -0.24 3.78 -4.41
CA ALA A 298 -1.69 3.66 -4.50
C ALA A 298 -2.37 5.02 -4.74
N ASN A 299 -1.98 6.07 -4.00
CA ASN A 299 -2.53 7.42 -4.18
C ASN A 299 -2.19 8.02 -5.56
N LEU A 300 -1.00 7.73 -6.11
CA LEU A 300 -0.66 8.09 -7.49
C LEU A 300 -1.57 7.40 -8.52
N LEU A 301 -1.84 6.11 -8.34
CA LEU A 301 -2.78 5.37 -9.21
C LEU A 301 -4.21 5.92 -9.12
N MET A 302 -4.63 6.43 -7.97
CA MET A 302 -5.92 7.09 -7.85
C MET A 302 -6.01 8.40 -8.65
N CYS A 303 -4.88 9.06 -8.96
CA CYS A 303 -4.87 10.23 -9.82
C CYS A 303 -5.17 9.92 -11.30
N GLU A 304 -5.20 8.65 -11.73
CA GLU A 304 -5.72 8.26 -13.04
C GLU A 304 -7.25 8.18 -13.05
N ARG A 305 -7.89 8.03 -11.88
CA ARG A 305 -9.35 7.94 -11.70
C ARG A 305 -9.98 9.26 -11.23
N TYR A 306 -9.19 10.11 -10.59
CA TYR A 306 -9.60 11.34 -9.92
C TYR A 306 -8.70 12.51 -10.34
N GLY A 307 -9.12 13.76 -10.08
CA GLY A 307 -8.27 14.94 -10.25
C GLY A 307 -7.04 14.93 -9.34
N GLY A 308 -7.07 14.14 -8.29
CA GLY A 308 -6.04 13.99 -7.27
C GLY A 308 -6.53 13.12 -6.10
N ALA A 309 -5.69 12.96 -5.09
CA ALA A 309 -5.99 12.25 -3.86
C ALA A 309 -5.47 13.03 -2.65
N ALA A 310 -6.23 13.00 -1.55
CA ALA A 310 -5.67 13.25 -0.22
C ALA A 310 -4.57 12.21 0.04
N GLY A 311 -3.49 12.57 0.74
CA GLY A 311 -2.45 11.60 1.08
C GLY A 311 -2.79 10.71 2.27
N PHE A 312 -3.81 11.08 3.06
CA PHE A 312 -4.24 10.39 4.27
C PHE A 312 -5.59 10.92 4.76
N ASN A 313 -6.26 10.21 5.68
CA ASN A 313 -7.46 10.68 6.40
C ASN A 313 -7.17 11.17 7.82
N ARG A 314 -5.99 10.85 8.36
CA ARG A 314 -5.54 11.26 9.70
C ARG A 314 -4.02 11.29 9.76
N ILE A 315 -3.51 12.08 10.69
CA ILE A 315 -2.08 12.18 11.00
C ILE A 315 -1.87 11.60 12.40
N ILE A 316 -0.78 10.85 12.59
CA ILE A 316 -0.34 10.34 13.88
C ILE A 316 1.01 11.01 14.19
N ASP A 317 1.05 11.81 15.26
CA ASP A 317 2.27 12.48 15.69
C ASP A 317 3.18 11.48 16.41
N LEU A 318 4.36 11.24 15.86
CA LEU A 318 5.30 10.27 16.42
C LEU A 318 6.01 10.84 17.66
N SER A 319 6.25 9.96 18.63
CA SER A 319 7.21 10.24 19.71
C SER A 319 8.63 10.47 19.18
N ASN A 320 9.51 11.07 19.99
CA ASN A 320 10.93 11.21 19.62
C ASN A 320 11.61 9.86 19.38
N GLU A 321 11.22 8.81 20.12
CA GLU A 321 11.76 7.46 19.98
C GLU A 321 11.33 6.84 18.65
N ASN A 322 10.03 6.86 18.35
CA ASN A 322 9.49 6.32 17.10
C ASN A 322 9.98 7.11 15.88
N SER A 323 10.14 8.43 16.00
CA SER A 323 10.77 9.23 14.94
C SER A 323 12.20 8.76 14.68
N ARG A 324 13.03 8.53 15.72
CA ARG A 324 14.39 8.02 15.53
C ARG A 324 14.41 6.61 14.94
N ALA A 325 13.50 5.74 15.37
CA ALA A 325 13.36 4.41 14.80
C ALA A 325 13.05 4.49 13.30
N LEU A 326 12.07 5.33 12.92
CA LEU A 326 11.70 5.55 11.52
C LEU A 326 12.86 6.15 10.71
N HIS A 327 13.61 7.10 11.27
CA HIS A 327 14.81 7.64 10.65
C HIS A 327 15.86 6.56 10.36
N ALA A 328 16.03 5.58 11.26
CA ALA A 328 17.01 4.52 11.12
C ALA A 328 16.58 3.41 10.15
N THR A 329 15.29 3.06 10.13
CA THR A 329 14.77 1.91 9.37
C THR A 329 14.10 2.30 8.05
N LYS A 330 13.73 3.57 7.88
CA LYS A 330 12.92 4.11 6.79
C LYS A 330 11.57 3.40 6.56
N THR A 331 11.15 2.59 7.54
CA THR A 331 9.93 1.78 7.50
C THR A 331 9.30 1.79 8.88
N THR A 332 7.99 1.56 8.96
CA THR A 332 7.29 1.41 10.24
C THR A 332 7.59 0.11 10.98
N ARG A 333 8.56 -0.69 10.52
CA ARG A 333 8.90 -1.96 11.17
C ARG A 333 9.42 -1.72 12.58
N GLY A 334 8.73 -2.31 13.57
CA GLY A 334 9.06 -2.16 14.98
C GLY A 334 8.50 -0.89 15.63
N ILE A 335 7.68 -0.12 14.92
CA ILE A 335 6.99 1.07 15.44
C ILE A 335 5.56 0.70 15.81
N ASP A 336 5.21 0.79 17.10
CA ASP A 336 3.84 0.58 17.55
C ASP A 336 3.04 1.87 17.43
N ILE A 337 2.45 2.06 16.25
CA ILE A 337 1.64 3.23 15.89
C ILE A 337 0.34 3.29 16.73
N ALA A 338 -0.11 2.17 17.30
CA ALA A 338 -1.34 2.13 18.11
C ALA A 338 -1.15 2.73 19.51
N ARG A 339 0.09 2.80 20.01
CA ARG A 339 0.43 3.41 21.30
C ARG A 339 0.64 4.92 21.23
N ASP A 340 0.94 5.45 20.06
CA ASP A 340 0.99 6.89 19.87
C ASP A 340 -0.45 7.42 19.85
N PRO A 341 -0.78 8.43 20.69
CA PRO A 341 -2.14 8.93 20.75
C PRO A 341 -2.53 9.50 19.40
N ALA A 342 -3.51 8.88 18.73
CA ALA A 342 -4.19 9.51 17.62
C ALA A 342 -4.74 10.85 18.11
N THR A 343 -4.35 11.94 17.48
CA THR A 343 -4.91 13.27 17.77
C THR A 343 -6.37 13.28 17.34
N THR A 344 -7.25 12.90 18.27
CA THR A 344 -8.71 13.01 18.16
C THR A 344 -9.10 14.41 18.60
N GLY A 345 -8.94 15.38 17.71
CA GLY A 345 -9.35 16.77 17.93
C GLY A 345 -8.40 17.78 17.29
N ALA A 346 -8.97 18.72 16.52
CA ALA A 346 -8.34 19.89 15.89
C ALA A 346 -6.86 19.70 15.47
N SER A 347 -6.67 19.19 14.25
CA SER A 347 -5.36 18.94 13.64
C SER A 347 -4.39 20.10 13.81
N ARG A 348 -3.15 19.83 14.21
CA ARG A 348 -2.03 20.54 13.58
C ARG A 348 -2.13 20.25 12.08
N GLU A 349 -2.44 21.27 11.28
CA GLU A 349 -2.61 21.17 9.83
C GLU A 349 -1.31 20.66 9.18
N GLY A 350 -1.32 19.42 8.70
CA GLY A 350 -0.27 18.89 7.82
C GLY A 350 -0.86 18.62 6.46
N VAL A 351 -0.08 18.80 5.40
CA VAL A 351 -0.50 18.48 4.03
C VAL A 351 0.47 17.51 3.40
N CYS A 352 -0.10 16.42 2.89
CA CYS A 352 0.48 15.59 1.84
C CYS A 352 -0.65 15.25 0.89
N CYS A 353 -0.52 15.60 -0.39
CA CYS A 353 -1.55 15.31 -1.39
C CYS A 353 -0.96 15.03 -2.75
N PHE A 354 -1.76 14.40 -3.60
CA PHE A 354 -1.39 13.92 -4.92
C PHE A 354 -2.29 14.60 -5.93
N LEU A 355 -1.72 15.28 -6.92
CA LEU A 355 -2.49 16.04 -7.91
C LEU A 355 -1.97 15.76 -9.31
N ASN A 356 -2.90 15.64 -10.25
CA ASN A 356 -2.55 15.78 -11.65
C ASN A 356 -2.32 17.25 -12.02
N ARG A 357 -1.62 17.50 -13.12
CA ARG A 357 -1.24 18.85 -13.59
C ARG A 357 -2.46 19.73 -13.92
N GLU A 358 -3.59 19.15 -14.28
CA GLU A 358 -4.80 19.93 -14.50
C GLU A 358 -5.33 20.50 -13.18
N SER A 359 -5.35 19.70 -12.12
CA SER A 359 -5.76 20.11 -10.79
C SER A 359 -4.83 21.16 -10.15
N THR A 360 -3.55 21.21 -10.55
CA THR A 360 -2.64 22.26 -10.04
C THR A 360 -2.91 23.65 -10.64
N ARG A 361 -3.69 23.77 -11.72
CA ARG A 361 -4.05 25.08 -12.31
C ARG A 361 -4.84 25.96 -11.37
N ASN A 362 -5.66 25.36 -10.51
CA ASN A 362 -6.34 26.04 -9.40
C ASN A 362 -5.96 25.35 -8.09
N LEU A 363 -4.69 25.52 -7.70
CA LEU A 363 -4.11 24.83 -6.55
C LEU A 363 -4.84 25.15 -5.23
N GLU A 364 -5.26 26.40 -5.03
CA GLU A 364 -5.96 26.80 -3.79
C GLU A 364 -7.28 26.04 -3.64
N ALA A 365 -8.10 26.00 -4.69
CA ALA A 365 -9.35 25.24 -4.68
C ALA A 365 -9.11 23.73 -4.49
N ALA A 366 -8.04 23.18 -5.11
CA ALA A 366 -7.69 21.78 -4.96
C ALA A 366 -7.29 21.44 -3.51
N LEU A 367 -6.47 22.29 -2.88
CA LEU A 367 -6.06 22.11 -1.48
C LEU A 367 -7.22 22.29 -0.51
N GLU A 368 -8.13 23.23 -0.78
CA GLU A 368 -9.35 23.42 0.01
C GLU A 368 -10.26 22.19 -0.08
N GLU A 369 -10.51 21.68 -1.29
CA GLU A 369 -11.31 20.46 -1.50
C GLU A 369 -10.70 19.27 -0.74
N ILE A 370 -9.38 19.07 -0.86
CA ILE A 370 -8.66 18.00 -0.15
C ILE A 370 -8.80 18.15 1.37
N GLY A 371 -8.67 19.37 1.90
CA GLY A 371 -8.79 19.64 3.33
C GLY A 371 -10.20 19.36 3.90
N GLN A 372 -11.22 19.31 3.05
CA GLN A 372 -12.60 19.00 3.41
C GLN A 372 -12.96 17.52 3.23
N LEU A 373 -12.06 16.71 2.67
CA LEU A 373 -12.33 15.29 2.42
C LEU A 373 -12.45 14.51 3.74
N SER A 374 -13.50 13.70 3.82
CA SER A 374 -13.64 12.67 4.86
C SER A 374 -13.70 11.30 4.22
N SER A 375 -12.91 10.36 4.75
CA SER A 375 -12.93 8.95 4.35
C SER A 375 -14.17 8.20 4.86
N SER A 376 -14.99 8.82 5.72
CA SER A 376 -16.26 8.24 6.20
C SER A 376 -17.36 8.23 5.13
N GLN A 377 -17.18 9.03 4.08
CA GLN A 377 -18.13 9.19 2.98
C GLN A 377 -17.59 8.50 1.73
N ALA A 378 -18.49 7.97 0.89
CA ALA A 378 -18.12 7.32 -0.36
C ALA A 378 -17.43 8.30 -1.32
N ASN A 379 -16.46 7.78 -2.09
CA ASN A 379 -15.73 8.56 -3.10
C ASN A 379 -16.48 8.73 -4.43
N GLU A 380 -17.63 8.08 -4.59
CA GLU A 380 -18.45 8.17 -5.81
C GLU A 380 -18.86 9.62 -6.11
N GLY A 381 -18.62 10.06 -7.34
CA GLY A 381 -18.96 11.41 -7.82
C GLY A 381 -18.04 12.54 -7.34
N ARG A 382 -16.96 12.23 -6.60
CA ARG A 382 -15.97 13.23 -6.17
C ARG A 382 -14.95 13.52 -7.25
N ARG A 383 -14.41 14.75 -7.25
CA ARG A 383 -13.25 15.10 -8.06
C ARG A 383 -11.96 14.62 -7.40
N MET A 384 -11.83 14.72 -6.08
CA MET A 384 -10.66 14.26 -5.33
C MET A 384 -10.94 12.97 -4.56
N PHE A 385 -9.98 12.04 -4.54
CA PHE A 385 -10.07 10.80 -3.79
C PHE A 385 -9.75 11.02 -2.31
N ALA A 386 -10.67 10.66 -1.41
CA ALA A 386 -10.42 10.63 0.02
C ALA A 386 -9.67 9.34 0.39
N SER A 387 -8.37 9.46 0.59
CA SER A 387 -7.53 8.30 0.89
C SER A 387 -7.72 7.81 2.32
N PRO A 388 -7.89 6.49 2.54
CA PRO A 388 -8.21 5.95 3.85
C PRO A 388 -6.98 5.71 4.73
N ASN A 389 -5.76 5.75 4.17
CA ASN A 389 -4.55 5.51 4.95
C ASN A 389 -4.28 6.65 5.95
N HIS A 390 -3.40 6.39 6.91
CA HIS A 390 -2.88 7.41 7.82
C HIS A 390 -1.53 7.93 7.33
N ALA A 391 -1.13 9.09 7.83
CA ALA A 391 0.23 9.58 7.74
C ALA A 391 0.89 9.66 9.12
N LEU A 392 2.21 9.67 9.15
CA LEU A 392 3.01 9.85 10.35
C LEU A 392 3.67 11.22 10.32
N ARG A 393 3.50 12.03 11.37
CA ARG A 393 4.26 13.27 11.51
C ARG A 393 5.51 13.00 12.34
N LEU A 394 6.66 13.32 11.76
CA LEU A 394 7.96 13.26 12.42
C LEU A 394 8.02 14.31 13.54
N CYS A 395 8.56 13.93 14.69
CA CYS A 395 8.71 14.86 15.81
C CYS A 395 9.63 16.02 15.40
N SER A 396 9.07 17.24 15.38
CA SER A 396 9.75 18.47 15.02
C SER A 396 10.60 19.04 16.15
#